data_AF-A0A0Q0E314-F1
#
_entry.id   AF-A0A0Q0E314-F1
#
_cell.length_a   1.000
_cell.length_b   1.000
_cell.length_c   1.000
_cell.angle_alpha   90.00
_cell.angle_beta   90.00
_cell.angle_gamma   90.00
#
_symmetry.space_group_name_H-M   'P 1'
#
loop_
_entity.id
_entity.type
_entity.pdbx_description
1 polymer ?
#
loop_
_entity_poly.entity_id
_entity_poly.type
_entity_poly.pdbx_seq_one_letter_code
_entity_poly.pdbx_strand_id
1 'polypeptide(L)'
;MHPRALTFSLLITLLASFQANASEKSCAEAIGQKRAESLVKQCINVSPATHPPCNVANSCGMINSEVERGCGLLGDDPNAPAYCHFNLTKPETLQGALITGGGIDDYTITVLVNDGRRFTAYCDGQCGEWFVAEDESEATLLPSMVGKTVKVTVASELNNERIAGPSAEDSLIFVKKIEFVK
;
A
#
# COMPACT_ATOMS: atom_id res chain seq x y z
N MET A 1 -48.61 52.56 -25.94
CA MET A 1 -47.24 52.02 -26.11
C MET A 1 -46.91 51.21 -24.85
N HIS A 2 -46.91 49.87 -24.96
CA HIS A 2 -46.19 48.96 -24.05
C HIS A 2 -44.67 49.08 -24.37
N PRO A 3 -43.69 48.69 -23.52
CA PRO A 3 -43.73 47.55 -22.58
C PRO A 3 -42.91 47.84 -21.28
N ARG A 4 -42.45 46.95 -20.37
CA ARG A 4 -42.48 45.50 -20.15
C ARG A 4 -42.09 45.30 -18.67
N ALA A 5 -42.79 44.44 -17.95
CA ALA A 5 -42.34 43.92 -16.66
C ALA A 5 -41.10 43.03 -16.89
N LEU A 6 -40.03 43.27 -16.12
CA LEU A 6 -38.85 42.42 -16.07
C LEU A 6 -39.11 41.29 -15.06
N THR A 7 -39.43 40.11 -15.57
CA THR A 7 -39.43 38.84 -14.82
C THR A 7 -37.98 38.34 -14.73
N PHE A 8 -37.44 38.29 -13.51
CA PHE A 8 -36.14 37.71 -13.21
C PHE A 8 -36.30 36.19 -13.05
N SER A 9 -35.97 35.42 -14.10
CA SER A 9 -35.91 33.96 -14.03
C SER A 9 -34.64 33.54 -13.28
N LEU A 10 -34.81 33.10 -12.04
CA LEU A 10 -33.77 32.46 -11.24
C LEU A 10 -33.64 31.00 -11.69
N LEU A 11 -32.67 30.70 -12.54
CA LEU A 11 -32.32 29.33 -12.94
C LEU A 11 -31.26 28.80 -11.95
N ILE A 12 -31.69 28.00 -10.97
CA ILE A 12 -30.80 27.28 -10.06
C ILE A 12 -30.31 26.04 -10.79
N THR A 13 -29.09 26.09 -11.33
CA THR A 13 -28.37 24.91 -11.85
C THR A 13 -27.92 24.04 -10.69
N LEU A 14 -28.62 22.93 -10.46
CA LEU A 14 -28.21 21.86 -9.54
C LEU A 14 -27.03 21.10 -10.17
N LEU A 15 -25.80 21.47 -9.80
CA LEU A 15 -24.61 20.65 -10.05
C LEU A 15 -24.60 19.52 -9.03
N ALA A 16 -25.16 18.37 -9.41
CA ALA A 16 -24.96 17.13 -8.67
C ALA A 16 -23.53 16.65 -8.91
N SER A 17 -22.63 16.95 -7.96
CA SER A 17 -21.30 16.36 -7.90
C SER A 17 -21.45 14.87 -7.61
N PHE A 18 -21.42 14.03 -8.65
CA PHE A 18 -21.18 12.60 -8.46
C PHE A 18 -19.74 12.43 -8.01
N GLN A 19 -19.52 12.41 -6.69
CA GLN A 19 -18.28 11.89 -6.12
C GLN A 19 -18.25 10.38 -6.40
N ALA A 20 -17.74 10.01 -7.57
CA ALA A 20 -17.28 8.66 -7.81
C ALA A 20 -16.06 8.44 -6.92
N ASN A 21 -16.29 7.99 -5.69
CA ASN A 21 -15.27 7.26 -4.95
C ASN A 21 -14.96 6.05 -5.83
N ALA A 22 -13.85 6.10 -6.55
CA ALA A 22 -13.35 4.94 -7.26
C ALA A 22 -13.09 3.88 -6.19
N SER A 23 -14.07 2.99 -5.98
CA SER A 23 -13.93 1.89 -5.03
C SER A 23 -12.66 1.15 -5.40
N GLU A 24 -11.68 1.15 -4.50
CA GLU A 24 -10.48 0.34 -4.68
C GLU A 24 -10.92 -1.09 -5.02
N LYS A 25 -10.23 -1.71 -5.98
CA LYS A 25 -10.48 -3.11 -6.32
C LYS A 25 -10.36 -3.96 -5.08
N SER A 26 -11.18 -5.01 -4.99
CA SER A 26 -10.98 -6.02 -3.95
C SER A 26 -9.58 -6.64 -4.08
N CYS A 27 -9.03 -7.13 -2.97
CA CYS A 27 -7.72 -7.74 -2.99
C CYS A 27 -7.70 -9.00 -3.87
N ALA A 28 -8.79 -9.77 -3.89
CA ALA A 28 -8.95 -10.90 -4.82
C ALA A 28 -8.85 -10.48 -6.28
N GLU A 29 -9.48 -9.37 -6.68
CA GLU A 29 -9.41 -8.83 -8.05
C GLU A 29 -8.03 -8.27 -8.37
N ALA A 30 -7.35 -7.67 -7.39
CA ALA A 30 -6.06 -7.04 -7.59
C ALA A 30 -4.93 -8.07 -7.72
N ILE A 31 -4.79 -9.00 -6.77
CA ILE A 31 -3.62 -9.91 -6.70
C ILE A 31 -3.94 -11.39 -7.00
N GLY A 32 -5.22 -11.68 -7.27
CA GLY A 32 -5.75 -13.02 -7.49
C GLY A 32 -6.13 -13.72 -6.18
N GLN A 33 -7.16 -14.58 -6.26
CA GLN A 33 -7.78 -15.26 -5.11
C GLN A 33 -6.76 -15.92 -4.17
N LYS A 34 -5.84 -16.72 -4.72
CA LYS A 34 -4.86 -17.47 -3.92
C LYS A 34 -3.95 -16.57 -3.07
N ARG A 35 -3.48 -15.45 -3.65
CA ARG A 35 -2.62 -14.51 -2.92
C ARG A 35 -3.42 -13.71 -1.90
N ALA A 36 -4.63 -13.27 -2.26
CA ALA A 36 -5.52 -12.58 -1.34
C ALA A 36 -5.88 -13.44 -0.12
N GLU A 37 -6.18 -14.72 -0.32
CA GLU A 37 -6.42 -15.67 0.78
C GLU A 37 -5.18 -15.86 1.66
N SER A 38 -3.98 -15.85 1.08
CA SER A 38 -2.74 -15.90 1.88
C SER A 38 -2.62 -14.67 2.78
N LEU A 39 -2.88 -13.48 2.25
CA LEU A 39 -2.83 -12.23 3.03
C LEU A 39 -3.92 -12.20 4.11
N VAL A 40 -5.14 -12.66 3.80
CA VAL A 40 -6.23 -12.78 4.79
C VAL A 40 -5.88 -13.76 5.91
N LYS A 41 -5.24 -14.89 5.61
CA LYS A 41 -4.77 -15.83 6.65
C LYS A 41 -3.76 -15.20 7.59
N GLN A 42 -2.85 -14.37 7.07
CA GLN A 42 -1.92 -13.60 7.91
C GLN A 42 -2.68 -12.62 8.79
N CYS A 43 -3.61 -11.86 8.20
CA CYS A 43 -4.43 -10.86 8.89
C CYS A 43 -5.22 -11.47 10.07
N ILE A 44 -5.94 -12.57 9.84
CA ILE A 44 -6.73 -13.25 10.89
C ILE A 44 -5.83 -13.75 12.02
N ASN A 45 -4.63 -14.22 11.70
CA ASN A 45 -3.71 -14.81 12.67
C ASN A 45 -3.13 -13.76 13.64
N VAL A 46 -2.91 -12.52 13.20
CA VAL A 46 -2.33 -11.46 14.05
C VAL A 46 -3.33 -10.41 14.53
N SER A 47 -4.55 -10.39 13.99
CA SER A 47 -5.57 -9.42 14.39
C SER A 47 -6.16 -9.75 15.78
N PRO A 48 -6.08 -8.84 16.76
CA PRO A 48 -6.83 -8.98 18.01
C PRO A 48 -8.30 -8.54 17.90
N ALA A 49 -8.72 -7.94 16.78
CA ALA A 49 -10.07 -7.42 16.62
C ALA A 49 -11.11 -8.55 16.49
N THR A 50 -12.31 -8.35 17.02
CA THR A 50 -13.41 -9.31 16.92
C THR A 50 -14.05 -9.33 15.52
N HIS A 51 -13.93 -8.23 14.78
CA HIS A 51 -14.44 -8.06 13.42
C HIS A 51 -13.41 -7.31 12.56
N PRO A 52 -12.25 -7.91 12.26
CA PRO A 52 -11.22 -7.24 11.49
C PRO A 52 -11.59 -7.14 10.01
N PRO A 53 -10.96 -6.23 9.24
CA PRO A 53 -11.13 -6.12 7.80
C PRO A 53 -10.45 -7.26 7.01
N CYS A 54 -10.19 -8.41 7.62
CA CYS A 54 -9.52 -9.56 7.00
C CYS A 54 -10.47 -10.32 6.06
N ASN A 55 -10.78 -9.73 4.90
CA ASN A 55 -11.65 -10.33 3.89
C ASN A 55 -11.09 -10.03 2.50
N VAL A 56 -11.07 -11.03 1.61
CA VAL A 56 -10.54 -10.88 0.25
C VAL A 56 -11.30 -9.85 -0.61
N ALA A 57 -12.53 -9.51 -0.21
CA ALA A 57 -13.35 -8.46 -0.81
C ALA A 57 -12.89 -7.04 -0.45
N ASN A 58 -12.14 -6.86 0.64
CA ASN A 58 -11.55 -5.58 1.01
C ASN A 58 -10.28 -5.32 0.19
N SER A 59 -9.80 -4.07 0.16
CA SER A 59 -8.57 -3.73 -0.56
C SER A 59 -7.33 -4.34 0.08
N CYS A 60 -6.30 -4.64 -0.72
CA CYS A 60 -5.08 -5.22 -0.19
C CYS A 60 -4.38 -4.31 0.83
N GLY A 61 -4.46 -2.97 0.63
CA GLY A 61 -3.96 -1.99 1.59
C GLY A 61 -4.64 -2.16 2.95
N MET A 62 -5.97 -2.20 2.99
CA MET A 62 -6.72 -2.37 4.25
C MET A 62 -6.37 -3.67 4.98
N ILE A 63 -6.29 -4.79 4.26
CA ILE A 63 -5.91 -6.08 4.85
C ILE A 63 -4.46 -6.02 5.36
N ASN A 64 -3.55 -5.44 4.58
CA ASN A 64 -2.14 -5.29 4.96
C ASN A 64 -1.94 -4.43 6.20
N SER A 65 -2.64 -3.30 6.31
CA SER A 65 -2.54 -2.41 7.47
C SER A 65 -2.97 -3.12 8.77
N GLU A 66 -3.96 -4.01 8.70
CA GLU A 66 -4.33 -4.83 9.86
C GLU A 66 -3.29 -5.90 10.18
N VAL A 67 -2.62 -6.49 9.17
CA VAL A 67 -1.45 -7.38 9.39
C VAL A 67 -0.33 -6.61 10.09
N GLU A 68 0.02 -5.43 9.61
CA GLU A 68 1.09 -4.60 10.19
C GLU A 68 0.77 -4.18 11.61
N ARG A 69 -0.47 -3.74 11.86
CA ARG A 69 -0.94 -3.41 13.21
C ARG A 69 -0.86 -4.60 14.14
N GLY A 70 -1.32 -5.77 13.71
CA GLY A 70 -1.27 -7.01 14.49
C GLY A 70 0.17 -7.45 14.79
N CYS A 71 1.04 -7.47 13.78
CA CYS A 71 2.47 -7.76 13.96
C CYS A 71 3.15 -6.76 14.89
N GLY A 72 2.82 -5.47 14.81
CA GLY A 72 3.35 -4.44 15.72
C GLY A 72 2.96 -4.66 17.19
N LEU A 73 1.80 -5.27 17.45
CA LEU A 73 1.40 -5.65 18.82
C LEU A 73 2.17 -6.86 19.36
N LEU A 74 2.62 -7.76 18.47
CA LEU A 74 3.46 -8.89 18.85
C LEU A 74 4.90 -8.47 19.14
N GLY A 75 5.38 -7.40 18.49
CA GLY A 75 6.73 -6.88 18.69
C GLY A 75 7.78 -7.95 18.44
N ASP A 76 8.75 -8.08 19.35
CA ASP A 76 9.83 -9.06 19.28
C ASP A 76 9.50 -10.43 19.92
N ASP A 77 8.21 -10.78 20.05
CA ASP A 77 7.83 -12.10 20.55
C ASP A 77 8.50 -13.20 19.70
N PRO A 78 9.28 -14.13 20.30
CA PRO A 78 9.92 -15.20 19.55
C PRO A 78 8.94 -16.16 18.87
N ASN A 79 7.65 -16.13 19.25
CA ASN A 79 6.57 -16.88 18.65
C ASN A 79 5.80 -16.07 17.58
N ALA A 80 6.18 -14.82 17.33
CA ALA A 80 5.60 -14.02 16.26
C ALA A 80 5.75 -14.77 14.92
N PRO A 81 4.69 -14.80 14.08
CA PRO A 81 4.78 -15.45 12.79
C PRO A 81 5.89 -14.88 11.92
N ALA A 82 6.56 -15.74 11.14
CA ALA A 82 7.71 -15.33 10.33
C ALA A 82 7.43 -14.19 9.32
N TYR A 83 6.18 -13.98 8.90
CA TYR A 83 5.82 -12.87 8.02
C TYR A 83 5.69 -11.50 8.73
N CYS A 84 5.78 -11.47 10.07
CA CYS A 84 5.86 -10.23 10.84
C CYS A 84 7.24 -9.60 10.81
N HIS A 85 8.27 -10.36 10.45
CA HIS A 85 9.64 -9.88 10.35
C HIS A 85 10.22 -10.21 8.99
N PHE A 86 10.64 -9.19 8.25
CA PHE A 86 11.38 -9.38 7.02
C PHE A 86 12.85 -9.05 7.24
N ASN A 87 13.62 -10.09 7.53
CA ASN A 87 15.05 -9.97 7.80
C ASN A 87 15.87 -10.44 6.60
N LEU A 88 16.84 -9.62 6.19
CA LEU A 88 17.80 -9.95 5.16
C LEU A 88 19.20 -10.02 5.76
N THR A 89 19.93 -11.08 5.47
CA THR A 89 21.37 -11.19 5.80
C THR A 89 22.26 -10.82 4.61
N LYS A 90 21.68 -10.75 3.43
CA LYS A 90 22.31 -10.36 2.16
C LYS A 90 21.23 -9.82 1.23
N PRO A 91 21.60 -9.09 0.16
CA PRO A 91 20.64 -8.73 -0.87
C PRO A 91 19.92 -9.95 -1.44
N GLU A 92 18.60 -9.87 -1.56
CA GLU A 92 17.75 -10.92 -2.12
C GLU A 92 16.95 -10.39 -3.32
N THR A 93 16.73 -11.25 -4.31
CA THR A 93 15.82 -10.95 -5.43
C THR A 93 14.58 -11.82 -5.32
N LEU A 94 13.43 -11.16 -5.15
CA LEU A 94 12.15 -11.78 -4.82
C LEU A 94 11.12 -11.45 -5.89
N GLN A 95 10.14 -12.33 -6.08
CA GLN A 95 9.05 -12.11 -7.01
C GLN A 95 7.72 -12.18 -6.27
N GLY A 96 6.84 -11.23 -6.54
CA GLY A 96 5.56 -11.10 -5.86
C GLY A 96 4.62 -10.12 -6.54
N ALA A 97 3.55 -9.78 -5.84
CA ALA A 97 2.62 -8.73 -6.26
C ALA A 97 2.81 -7.48 -5.39
N LEU A 98 2.81 -6.30 -6.00
CA LEU A 98 2.63 -5.04 -5.27
C LEU A 98 1.25 -5.04 -4.62
N ILE A 99 1.17 -4.83 -3.30
CA ILE A 99 -0.09 -4.85 -2.55
C ILE A 99 -0.49 -3.50 -1.97
N THR A 100 0.49 -2.65 -1.67
CA THR A 100 0.31 -1.25 -1.26
C THR A 100 1.64 -0.50 -1.37
N GLY A 101 1.63 0.79 -1.09
CA GLY A 101 2.79 1.66 -1.02
C GLY A 101 2.37 3.10 -0.78
N GLY A 102 3.30 3.92 -0.33
CA GLY A 102 3.05 5.34 -0.06
C GLY A 102 4.15 5.97 0.77
N GLY A 103 3.90 7.22 1.16
CA GLY A 103 4.77 8.02 2.01
C GLY A 103 4.58 9.52 1.78
N ILE A 104 5.22 10.34 2.61
CA ILE A 104 5.20 11.80 2.48
C ILE A 104 6.47 12.25 1.77
N ASP A 105 7.60 12.20 2.47
CA ASP A 105 8.91 12.56 1.92
C ASP A 105 9.58 11.39 1.18
N ASP A 106 9.45 10.20 1.77
CA ASP A 106 10.08 8.97 1.28
C ASP A 106 9.02 7.92 0.96
N TYR A 107 9.03 7.43 -0.27
CA TYR A 107 8.05 6.43 -0.69
C TYR A 107 8.52 5.01 -0.42
N THR A 108 7.55 4.18 -0.05
CA THR A 108 7.73 2.74 0.14
C THR A 108 6.82 1.96 -0.78
N ILE A 109 7.22 0.73 -1.08
CA ILE A 109 6.34 -0.29 -1.66
C ILE A 109 6.26 -1.48 -0.72
N THR A 110 5.09 -2.11 -0.68
CA THR A 110 4.89 -3.39 -0.01
C THR A 110 4.60 -4.47 -1.04
N VAL A 111 5.35 -5.58 -0.95
CA VAL A 111 5.22 -6.73 -1.85
C VAL A 111 4.80 -7.96 -1.05
N LEU A 112 3.76 -8.64 -1.53
CA LEU A 112 3.48 -10.02 -1.12
C LEU A 112 4.22 -10.97 -2.05
N VAL A 113 5.24 -11.62 -1.52
CA VAL A 113 6.12 -12.55 -2.24
C VAL A 113 5.36 -13.85 -2.53
N ASN A 114 5.70 -14.52 -3.63
CA ASN A 114 5.07 -15.78 -4.03
C ASN A 114 5.20 -16.92 -2.99
N ASP A 115 6.21 -16.84 -2.11
CA ASP A 115 6.44 -17.79 -1.01
C ASP A 115 5.61 -17.46 0.24
N GLY A 116 4.81 -16.39 0.21
CA GLY A 116 3.97 -15.93 1.32
C GLY A 116 4.67 -14.94 2.26
N ARG A 117 5.98 -14.68 2.11
CA ARG A 117 6.62 -13.58 2.82
C ARG A 117 6.07 -12.24 2.36
N ARG A 118 6.22 -11.24 3.21
CA ARG A 118 5.80 -9.87 2.95
C ARG A 118 6.92 -8.93 3.39
N PHE A 119 7.15 -7.88 2.62
CA PHE A 119 8.10 -6.84 3.00
C PHE A 119 7.62 -5.48 2.54
N THR A 120 7.98 -4.46 3.30
CA THR A 120 7.92 -3.05 2.92
C THR A 120 9.35 -2.57 2.73
N ALA A 121 9.62 -1.87 1.63
CA ALA A 121 10.96 -1.37 1.30
C ALA A 121 10.87 0.07 0.80
N TYR A 122 11.83 0.89 1.22
CA TYR A 122 12.01 2.25 0.71
C TYR A 122 12.46 2.23 -0.74
N CYS A 123 11.87 3.11 -1.52
CA CYS A 123 12.14 3.23 -2.94
C CYS A 123 13.54 3.75 -3.24
N ASP A 124 14.07 4.71 -2.48
CA ASP A 124 15.42 5.28 -2.64
C ASP A 124 15.76 5.60 -4.12
N GLY A 125 14.80 6.26 -4.79
CA GLY A 125 14.86 6.62 -6.21
C GLY A 125 14.74 5.45 -7.21
N GLN A 126 14.54 4.21 -6.76
CA GLN A 126 14.44 3.03 -7.63
C GLN A 126 13.01 2.71 -8.11
N CYS A 127 11.99 3.23 -7.43
CA CYS A 127 10.60 3.12 -7.89
C CYS A 127 10.33 4.15 -9.01
N GLY A 128 9.33 3.88 -9.85
CA GLY A 128 8.90 4.85 -10.87
C GLY A 128 7.85 5.83 -10.35
N GLU A 129 7.29 6.62 -11.27
CA GLU A 129 6.17 7.55 -11.07
C GLU A 129 4.87 6.78 -10.78
N TRP A 130 4.79 6.18 -9.60
CA TRP A 130 3.78 5.18 -9.22
C TRP A 130 2.90 5.65 -8.09
N PHE A 131 3.16 6.84 -7.57
CA PHE A 131 2.50 7.40 -6.40
C PHE A 131 1.70 8.62 -6.81
N VAL A 132 0.56 8.81 -6.15
CA VAL A 132 -0.31 9.97 -6.34
C VAL A 132 -0.62 10.56 -4.97
N ALA A 133 -0.45 11.86 -4.84
CA ALA A 133 -0.93 12.63 -3.72
C ALA A 133 -2.11 13.49 -4.21
N GLU A 134 -3.19 13.56 -3.42
CA GLU A 134 -4.33 14.42 -3.76
C GLU A 134 -4.05 15.90 -3.40
N ASP A 135 -3.13 16.15 -2.45
CA ASP A 135 -2.60 17.47 -2.03
C ASP A 135 -1.19 17.33 -1.39
N GLU A 136 -0.76 18.25 -0.51
CA GLU A 136 0.51 18.16 0.27
C GLU A 136 0.48 17.07 1.38
N SER A 137 -0.35 16.04 1.22
CA SER A 137 -0.49 14.89 2.11
C SER A 137 0.31 13.67 1.66
N GLU A 138 0.10 12.56 2.38
CA GLU A 138 0.66 11.26 2.08
C GLU A 138 0.29 10.81 0.66
N ALA A 139 1.33 10.57 -0.15
CA ALA A 139 1.17 9.95 -1.46
C ALA A 139 0.86 8.47 -1.27
N THR A 140 -0.06 7.95 -2.09
CA THR A 140 -0.42 6.52 -2.10
C THR A 140 -0.07 5.89 -3.44
N LEU A 141 0.20 4.59 -3.44
CA LEU A 141 0.46 3.84 -4.66
C LEU A 141 -0.77 3.90 -5.59
N LEU A 142 -0.55 4.25 -6.86
CA LEU A 142 -1.59 4.30 -7.87
C LEU A 142 -2.41 2.99 -7.89
N PRO A 143 -3.74 3.04 -7.96
CA PRO A 143 -4.58 1.84 -8.01
C PRO A 143 -4.24 0.89 -9.17
N SER A 144 -3.69 1.42 -10.27
CA SER A 144 -3.23 0.61 -11.41
C SER A 144 -1.97 -0.22 -11.13
N MET A 145 -1.25 0.08 -10.05
CA MET A 145 -0.02 -0.61 -9.65
C MET A 145 -0.27 -1.73 -8.66
N VAL A 146 -1.34 -1.66 -7.87
CA VAL A 146 -1.76 -2.75 -7.01
C VAL A 146 -2.05 -3.99 -7.87
N GLY A 147 -1.38 -5.10 -7.55
CA GLY A 147 -1.45 -6.35 -8.28
C GLY A 147 -0.45 -6.53 -9.42
N LYS A 148 0.33 -5.51 -9.78
CA LYS A 148 1.43 -5.70 -10.73
C LYS A 148 2.41 -6.72 -10.17
N THR A 149 2.72 -7.73 -10.98
CA THR A 149 3.74 -8.71 -10.62
C THR A 149 5.10 -8.07 -10.85
N VAL A 150 5.93 -8.09 -9.82
CA VAL A 150 7.25 -7.46 -9.81
C VAL A 150 8.30 -8.48 -9.41
N LYS A 151 9.50 -8.29 -9.95
CA LYS A 151 10.73 -8.88 -9.46
C LYS A 151 11.56 -7.76 -8.84
N VAL A 152 11.85 -7.87 -7.56
CA VAL A 152 12.46 -6.81 -6.75
C VAL A 152 13.73 -7.34 -6.11
N THR A 153 14.84 -6.66 -6.31
CA THR A 153 16.06 -6.84 -5.52
C THR A 153 16.01 -5.87 -4.36
N VAL A 154 16.12 -6.38 -3.13
CA VAL A 154 16.13 -5.61 -1.89
C VAL A 154 17.38 -5.89 -1.08
N ALA A 155 17.82 -4.93 -0.28
CA ALA A 155 18.91 -5.08 0.68
C ALA A 155 18.56 -4.40 2.00
N SER A 156 19.10 -4.94 3.10
CA SER A 156 19.08 -4.29 4.40
C SER A 156 20.36 -3.46 4.54
N GLU A 157 20.21 -2.15 4.77
CA GLU A 157 21.32 -1.20 4.86
C GLU A 157 21.02 -0.17 5.97
N LEU A 158 22.07 0.43 6.55
CA LEU A 158 21.89 1.55 7.50
C LEU A 158 21.25 2.75 6.80
N ASN A 159 20.32 3.43 7.45
CA ASN A 159 19.65 4.60 6.89
C ASN A 159 20.66 5.63 6.37
N ASN A 160 21.69 5.96 7.16
CA ASN A 160 22.70 6.97 6.83
C ASN A 160 22.08 8.30 6.35
N GLU A 161 21.03 8.75 7.06
CA GLU A 161 20.30 10.00 6.77
C GLU A 161 19.61 10.04 5.39
N ARG A 162 19.38 8.88 4.75
CA ARG A 162 18.65 8.81 3.47
C ARG A 162 17.16 9.05 3.61
N ILE A 163 16.56 8.49 4.66
CA ILE A 163 15.13 8.51 4.94
C ILE A 163 14.86 9.43 6.12
N ALA A 164 13.87 10.31 5.97
CA ALA A 164 13.40 11.21 7.01
C ALA A 164 12.66 10.46 8.12
N GLY A 165 13.03 10.73 9.37
CA GLY A 165 12.39 10.15 10.57
C GLY A 165 13.28 9.15 11.32
N PRO A 166 13.68 8.01 10.71
CA PRO A 166 14.60 7.04 11.32
C PRO A 166 15.99 7.62 11.62
N SER A 167 16.69 7.03 12.60
CA SER A 167 18.07 7.37 12.94
C SER A 167 19.04 7.00 11.81
N ALA A 168 20.29 7.47 11.84
CA ALA A 168 21.28 7.12 10.82
C ALA A 168 21.71 5.63 10.92
N GLU A 169 21.69 5.09 12.13
CA GLU A 169 22.07 3.71 12.47
C GLU A 169 20.93 2.69 12.33
N ASP A 170 19.70 3.14 12.04
CA ASP A 170 18.58 2.24 11.81
C ASP A 170 18.83 1.39 10.56
N SER A 171 18.64 0.08 10.67
CA SER A 171 18.72 -0.83 9.54
C SER A 171 17.38 -0.89 8.81
N LEU A 172 17.34 -0.38 7.58
CA LEU A 172 16.14 -0.28 6.76
C LEU A 172 16.26 -1.16 5.51
N ILE A 173 15.12 -1.52 4.92
CA ILE A 173 15.07 -2.29 3.67
C ILE A 173 14.92 -1.34 2.49
N PHE A 174 15.85 -1.41 1.55
CA PHE A 174 15.87 -0.57 0.36
C PHE A 174 15.66 -1.39 -0.91
N VAL A 175 14.84 -0.87 -1.81
CA VAL A 175 14.79 -1.34 -3.19
C VAL A 175 16.14 -1.02 -3.84
N LYS A 176 16.79 -2.02 -4.42
CA LYS A 176 18.02 -1.85 -5.21
C LYS A 176 17.76 -1.95 -6.71
N LYS A 177 16.71 -2.68 -7.08
CA LYS A 177 16.21 -2.80 -8.45
C LYS A 177 14.78 -3.32 -8.41
N ILE A 178 13.92 -2.81 -9.28
CA ILE A 178 12.57 -3.33 -9.47
C ILE A 178 12.21 -3.38 -10.95
N GLU A 179 11.61 -4.49 -11.38
CA GLU A 179 11.15 -4.68 -12.75
C GLU A 179 9.78 -5.39 -12.77
N PHE A 180 8.92 -4.97 -13.69
CA PHE A 180 7.64 -5.67 -13.92
C PHE A 180 7.89 -7.00 -14.61
N VAL A 181 7.21 -8.04 -14.15
CA VAL A 181 7.19 -9.33 -14.82
C VAL A 181 6.05 -9.30 -15.84
N LYS A 182 6.40 -9.62 -17.09
CA LYS A 182 5.45 -9.72 -18.20
C LYS A 182 4.60 -10.98 -18.11
#